data_AF-A0A3D2N455-F1
#
_entry.id   AF-A0A3D2N455-F1
#
_cell.length_a   1.000
_cell.length_b   1.000
_cell.length_c   1.000
_cell.angle_alpha   90.00
_cell.angle_beta   90.00
_cell.angle_gamma   90.00
#
_symmetry.space_group_name_H-M   'P 1'
#
loop_
_entity.id
_entity.type
_entity.pdbx_description
1 polymer ?
#
loop_
_entity_poly.entity_id
_entity_poly.type
_entity_poly.pdbx_seq_one_letter_code
_entity_poly.pdbx_strand_id
1 'polypeptide(L)'
;MTDKKGALCDWIELYNPTKHAVSLKRYTLCRDDEAECAISGGKIPAGGYALVYCSKKGFADDSVPSVDFKIPKAESCTITLKSGIYQIDAIITEPTSKGSAVCAGEGGAYITTPTPCAANAEDARASQVTFSA
;
A
#
# COMPACT_ATOMS: atom_id res chain seq x y z
N MET A 1 -4.43 11.99 3.34
CA MET A 1 -5.57 11.63 4.20
C MET A 1 -5.11 11.72 5.64
N THR A 2 -6.01 12.02 6.55
CA THR A 2 -5.69 12.28 7.94
C THR A 2 -6.51 11.34 8.83
N ASP A 3 -5.89 10.70 9.83
CA ASP A 3 -6.60 9.80 10.75
C ASP A 3 -7.60 10.57 11.63
N LYS A 4 -8.37 9.84 12.44
CA LYS A 4 -9.32 10.40 13.43
C LYS A 4 -8.70 11.42 14.41
N LYS A 5 -7.37 11.57 14.48
CA LYS A 5 -6.66 12.53 15.35
C LYS A 5 -5.96 13.66 14.61
N GLY A 6 -6.12 13.79 13.29
CA GLY A 6 -5.46 14.89 12.58
C GLY A 6 -4.04 14.56 12.09
N ALA A 7 -3.56 13.31 12.21
CA ALA A 7 -2.25 12.90 11.72
C ALA A 7 -2.31 12.43 10.26
N LEU A 8 -1.36 12.88 9.44
CA LEU A 8 -1.19 12.36 8.08
C LEU A 8 -0.84 10.87 8.12
N CYS A 9 -1.45 10.10 7.23
CA CYS A 9 -1.23 8.66 7.15
C CYS A 9 -0.39 8.31 5.92
N ASP A 10 0.58 7.42 6.13
CA ASP A 10 1.24 6.70 5.05
C ASP A 10 0.22 5.80 4.34
N TRP A 11 0.52 5.42 3.11
CA TRP A 11 -0.38 4.58 2.35
C TRP A 11 0.37 3.68 1.39
N ILE A 12 -0.29 2.59 1.07
CA ILE A 12 0.12 1.59 0.09
C ILE A 12 -0.94 1.59 -1.00
N GLU A 13 -0.54 1.74 -2.24
CA GLU A 13 -1.40 1.55 -3.39
C GLU A 13 -1.18 0.18 -4.00
N LEU A 14 -2.29 -0.51 -4.20
CA LEU A 14 -2.34 -1.81 -4.82
C LEU A 14 -2.91 -1.67 -6.23
N TYR A 15 -2.24 -2.27 -7.20
CA TYR A 15 -2.73 -2.41 -8.56
C TYR A 15 -3.38 -3.79 -8.76
N ASN A 16 -4.52 -3.83 -9.45
CA ASN A 16 -5.16 -5.08 -9.87
C ASN A 16 -4.93 -5.32 -11.36
N PRO A 17 -3.96 -6.18 -11.76
CA PRO A 17 -3.68 -6.47 -13.16
C PRO A 17 -4.74 -7.35 -13.84
N THR A 18 -5.71 -7.88 -13.08
CA THR A 18 -6.67 -8.86 -13.60
C THR A 18 -7.81 -8.20 -14.38
N LYS A 19 -8.55 -9.00 -15.14
CA LYS A 19 -9.74 -8.56 -15.91
C LYS A 19 -11.01 -8.48 -15.07
N HIS A 20 -10.94 -8.73 -13.77
CA HIS A 20 -12.09 -8.71 -12.86
C HIS A 20 -11.78 -7.89 -11.62
N ALA A 21 -12.81 -7.34 -11.00
CA ALA A 21 -12.61 -6.58 -9.78
C ALA A 21 -12.29 -7.51 -8.59
N VAL A 22 -11.27 -7.17 -7.80
CA VAL A 22 -10.75 -7.96 -6.68
C VAL A 22 -11.19 -7.35 -5.36
N SER A 23 -11.69 -8.17 -4.42
CA SER A 23 -12.06 -7.74 -3.07
C SER A 23 -10.87 -7.88 -2.12
N LEU A 24 -10.58 -6.84 -1.34
CA LEU A 24 -9.46 -6.82 -0.39
C LEU A 24 -9.76 -7.50 0.95
N LYS A 25 -11.00 -7.92 1.22
CA LYS A 25 -11.45 -8.52 2.49
C LYS A 25 -10.68 -9.77 2.97
N ARG A 26 -9.92 -10.44 2.09
CA ARG A 26 -9.12 -11.64 2.43
C ARG A 26 -7.62 -11.38 2.41
N TYR A 27 -7.24 -10.15 2.14
CA TYR A 27 -5.85 -9.76 2.02
C TYR A 27 -5.33 -9.20 3.33
N THR A 28 -4.09 -9.53 3.62
CA THR A 28 -3.32 -9.04 4.77
C THR A 28 -2.04 -8.38 4.26
N LEU A 29 -1.55 -7.43 5.05
CA LEU A 29 -0.23 -6.82 4.86
C LEU A 29 0.65 -7.17 6.06
N CYS A 30 1.91 -7.47 5.79
CA CYS A 30 2.93 -7.79 6.79
C CYS A 30 4.16 -6.91 6.57
N ARG A 31 4.78 -6.46 7.68
CA ARG A 31 6.07 -5.77 7.67
C ARG A 31 7.12 -6.77 8.10
N ASP A 32 8.11 -7.03 7.26
CA ASP A 32 9.16 -8.00 7.55
C ASP A 32 8.55 -9.31 8.11
N ASP A 33 8.96 -9.71 9.31
CA ASP A 33 8.48 -10.88 10.04
C ASP A 33 7.44 -10.55 11.14
N GLU A 34 6.81 -9.37 11.11
CA GLU A 34 5.78 -8.98 12.07
C GLU A 34 4.44 -9.72 11.84
N ALA A 35 3.48 -9.47 12.73
CA ALA A 35 2.15 -10.06 12.59
C ALA A 35 1.41 -9.52 11.35
N GLU A 36 0.73 -10.42 10.63
CA GLU A 36 -0.13 -10.04 9.52
C GLU A 36 -1.29 -9.15 10.00
N CYS A 37 -1.50 -8.04 9.28
CA CYS A 37 -2.55 -7.08 9.55
C CYS A 37 -3.61 -7.13 8.44
N ALA A 38 -4.87 -7.38 8.82
CA ALA A 38 -5.97 -7.44 7.86
C ALA A 38 -6.29 -6.06 7.27
N ILE A 39 -6.51 -6.01 5.96
CA ILE A 39 -7.04 -4.81 5.30
C ILE A 39 -8.53 -4.70 5.64
N SER A 40 -8.97 -3.53 6.11
CA SER A 40 -10.33 -3.28 6.60
C SER A 40 -11.42 -3.57 5.57
N GLY A 41 -11.08 -3.51 4.28
CA GLY A 41 -11.98 -3.82 3.18
C GLY A 41 -11.57 -3.12 1.90
N GLY A 42 -12.54 -2.87 1.03
CA GLY A 42 -12.32 -2.25 -0.27
C GLY A 42 -12.33 -3.24 -1.42
N LYS A 43 -12.41 -2.68 -2.62
CA LYS A 43 -12.42 -3.42 -3.89
C LYS A 43 -11.59 -2.65 -4.90
N ILE A 44 -10.78 -3.37 -5.66
CA ILE A 44 -10.00 -2.81 -6.76
C ILE A 44 -10.68 -3.20 -8.07
N PRO A 45 -11.13 -2.25 -8.91
CA PRO A 45 -11.63 -2.55 -10.25
C PRO A 45 -10.62 -3.31 -11.11
N ALA A 46 -11.07 -3.92 -12.21
CA ALA A 46 -10.18 -4.54 -13.18
C ALA A 46 -9.24 -3.48 -13.78
N GLY A 47 -7.93 -3.72 -13.79
CA GLY A 47 -6.92 -2.74 -14.21
C GLY A 47 -6.90 -1.47 -13.35
N GLY A 48 -7.52 -1.50 -12.16
CA GLY A 48 -7.65 -0.35 -11.27
C GLY A 48 -6.63 -0.35 -10.15
N TYR A 49 -6.68 0.74 -9.37
CA TYR A 49 -5.83 0.97 -8.21
C TYR A 49 -6.70 1.21 -6.97
N ALA A 50 -6.15 0.91 -5.79
CA ALA A 50 -6.76 1.31 -4.54
C ALA A 50 -5.70 1.70 -3.51
N LEU A 51 -5.97 2.79 -2.80
CA LEU A 51 -5.18 3.23 -1.64
C LEU A 51 -5.62 2.47 -0.39
N VAL A 52 -4.65 1.91 0.31
CA VAL A 52 -4.78 1.32 1.64
C VAL A 52 -3.95 2.15 2.60
N TYR A 53 -4.64 2.84 3.51
CA TYR A 53 -3.98 3.74 4.46
C TYR A 53 -3.47 3.01 5.70
N CYS A 54 -2.25 3.32 6.11
CA CYS A 54 -1.60 2.77 7.28
C CYS A 54 -2.03 3.57 8.53
N SER A 55 -3.06 3.09 9.24
CA SER A 55 -3.58 3.76 10.43
C SER A 55 -4.16 2.79 11.44
N LYS A 56 -3.57 2.76 12.65
CA LYS A 56 -4.08 2.02 13.81
C LYS A 56 -5.52 2.37 14.19
N LYS A 57 -5.95 3.60 13.91
CA LYS A 57 -7.25 4.13 14.38
C LYS A 57 -8.34 4.08 13.32
N GLY A 58 -7.99 3.69 12.10
CA GLY A 58 -8.84 3.80 10.93
C GLY A 58 -9.31 5.24 10.67
N PHE A 59 -10.42 5.35 9.94
CA PHE A 59 -11.02 6.61 9.51
C PHE A 59 -12.48 6.70 9.97
N ALA A 60 -13.05 7.91 9.97
CA ALA A 60 -14.47 8.10 10.30
C ALA A 60 -15.39 7.47 9.25
N ASP A 61 -14.90 7.41 8.01
CA ASP A 61 -15.52 6.67 6.91
C ASP A 61 -14.91 5.27 6.84
N ASP A 62 -15.70 4.26 7.20
CA ASP A 62 -15.30 2.85 7.18
C ASP A 62 -15.13 2.31 5.74
N SER A 63 -15.53 3.06 4.71
CA SER A 63 -15.29 2.70 3.32
C SER A 63 -13.84 2.95 2.88
N VAL A 64 -13.09 3.76 3.64
CA VAL A 64 -11.67 4.03 3.39
C VAL A 64 -10.84 2.80 3.77
N PRO A 65 -10.21 2.11 2.80
CA PRO A 65 -9.39 0.94 3.11
C PRO A 65 -8.23 1.34 4.01
N SER A 66 -8.08 0.62 5.11
CA SER A 66 -7.01 0.87 6.06
C SER A 66 -6.47 -0.42 6.65
N VAL A 67 -5.27 -0.34 7.18
CA VAL A 67 -4.60 -1.43 7.86
C VAL A 67 -3.91 -0.89 9.12
N ASP A 68 -3.95 -1.65 10.21
CA ASP A 68 -3.24 -1.31 11.45
C ASP A 68 -1.75 -1.55 11.29
N PHE A 69 -1.11 -0.68 10.54
CA PHE A 69 0.26 -0.83 10.06
C PHE A 69 1.02 0.48 10.20
N LYS A 70 2.35 0.41 10.31
CA LYS A 70 3.23 1.57 10.23
C LYS A 70 4.42 1.25 9.32
N ILE A 71 4.78 2.20 8.48
CA ILE A 71 5.94 2.08 7.60
C ILE A 71 7.10 2.84 8.25
N PRO A 72 8.26 2.20 8.48
CA PRO A 72 9.44 2.89 9.00
C PRO A 72 9.88 3.99 8.03
N LYS A 73 10.23 5.17 8.56
CA LYS A 73 10.70 6.30 7.73
C LYS A 73 12.22 6.34 7.54
N ALA A 74 12.97 5.71 8.44
CA ALA A 74 14.42 5.87 8.57
C ALA A 74 15.23 4.61 8.21
N GLU A 75 14.57 3.50 7.93
CA GLU A 75 15.18 2.22 7.61
C GLU A 75 14.38 1.52 6.51
N SER A 76 15.05 0.61 5.81
CA SER A 76 14.36 -0.23 4.84
C SER A 76 13.55 -1.32 5.53
N CYS A 77 12.46 -1.75 4.90
CA CYS A 77 11.65 -2.87 5.36
C CYS A 77 10.95 -3.54 4.17
N THR A 78 10.52 -4.78 4.34
CA THR A 78 9.73 -5.49 3.33
C THR A 78 8.25 -5.39 3.68
N ILE A 79 7.45 -4.89 2.74
CA ILE A 79 6.00 -4.88 2.83
C ILE A 79 5.48 -6.03 1.96
N THR A 80 4.83 -7.01 2.59
CA THR A 80 4.34 -8.21 1.91
C THR A 80 2.82 -8.22 1.88
N LEU A 81 2.24 -8.38 0.69
CA LEU A 81 0.82 -8.62 0.47
C LEU A 81 0.54 -10.12 0.42
N LYS A 82 -0.42 -10.58 1.23
CA LYS A 82 -0.79 -12.01 1.30
C LYS A 82 -2.29 -12.21 1.14
N SER A 83 -2.67 -13.41 0.73
CA SER A 83 -4.06 -13.90 0.74
C SER A 83 -4.07 -15.29 1.38
N GLY A 84 -4.38 -15.35 2.67
CA GLY A 84 -4.17 -16.57 3.46
C GLY A 84 -2.67 -16.91 3.53
N ILE A 85 -2.32 -18.17 3.25
CA ILE A 85 -0.92 -18.62 3.31
C ILE A 85 -0.08 -18.16 2.11
N TYR A 86 -0.70 -17.64 1.05
CA TYR A 86 -0.01 -17.30 -0.18
C TYR A 86 0.49 -15.86 -0.15
N GLN A 87 1.79 -15.69 -0.39
CA GLN A 87 2.37 -14.40 -0.75
C GLN A 87 1.96 -14.05 -2.18
N ILE A 88 1.38 -12.87 -2.34
CA ILE A 88 0.90 -12.35 -3.63
C ILE A 88 1.93 -11.42 -4.24
N ASP A 89 2.47 -10.50 -3.42
CA ASP A 89 3.46 -9.52 -3.84
C ASP A 89 4.30 -9.08 -2.63
N ALA A 90 5.48 -8.53 -2.88
CA ALA A 90 6.31 -7.92 -1.86
C ALA A 90 7.14 -6.78 -2.44
N ILE A 91 7.30 -5.71 -1.66
CA ILE A 91 8.13 -4.57 -2.01
C ILE A 91 9.06 -4.23 -0.85
N ILE A 92 10.33 -4.03 -1.16
CA ILE A 92 11.30 -3.48 -0.20
C ILE A 92 11.17 -1.96 -0.28
N THR A 93 10.82 -1.34 0.84
CA THR A 93 10.83 0.11 0.98
C THR A 93 12.23 0.54 1.38
N GLU A 94 12.75 1.59 0.75
CA GLU A 94 13.98 2.26 1.19
C GLU A 94 13.65 3.50 2.04
N PRO A 95 14.58 4.00 2.86
CA PRO A 95 14.43 5.32 3.48
C PRO A 95 14.23 6.38 2.40
N THR A 96 13.10 7.11 2.45
CA THR A 96 12.80 8.16 1.48
C THR A 96 12.52 9.49 2.15
N SER A 97 12.72 10.58 1.41
CA SER A 97 12.26 11.89 1.83
C SER A 97 10.74 11.99 1.75
N LYS A 98 10.17 12.79 2.64
CA LYS A 98 8.74 13.14 2.66
C LYS A 98 8.21 13.45 1.25
N GLY A 99 7.08 12.84 0.90
CA GLY A 99 6.42 13.07 -0.40
C GLY A 99 6.96 12.20 -1.54
N SER A 100 7.85 11.25 -1.25
CA SER A 100 8.30 10.24 -2.21
C SER A 100 7.46 8.96 -2.13
N ALA A 101 7.40 8.24 -3.24
CA ALA A 101 6.84 6.90 -3.33
C ALA A 101 7.95 5.89 -3.67
N VAL A 102 7.89 4.70 -3.06
CA VAL A 102 8.67 3.52 -3.50
C VAL A 102 7.73 2.62 -4.29
N CYS A 103 8.11 2.28 -5.52
CA CYS A 103 7.31 1.49 -6.44
C CYS A 103 8.02 0.20 -6.81
N ALA A 104 7.26 -0.89 -6.99
CA ALA A 104 7.80 -2.11 -7.57
C ALA A 104 7.79 -1.99 -9.10
N GLY A 105 8.89 -2.33 -9.78
CA GLY A 105 8.98 -2.34 -11.25
C GLY A 105 9.79 -3.52 -11.78
N GLU A 106 9.86 -3.65 -13.11
CA GLU A 106 10.53 -4.75 -13.81
C GLU A 106 12.03 -4.91 -13.45
N GLY A 107 12.69 -3.83 -13.01
CA GLY A 107 14.09 -3.82 -12.54
C GLY A 107 14.29 -3.89 -11.03
N GLY A 108 13.23 -4.14 -10.26
CA GLY A 108 13.22 -4.03 -8.80
C GLY A 108 12.52 -2.75 -8.31
N ALA A 109 12.62 -2.47 -7.01
CA ALA A 109 11.99 -1.29 -6.42
C ALA A 109 12.72 -0.01 -6.84
N TYR A 110 11.97 1.07 -7.07
CA TYR A 110 12.49 2.38 -7.45
C TYR A 110 11.73 3.51 -6.73
N ILE A 111 12.35 4.69 -6.60
CA ILE A 111 11.75 5.86 -5.95
C ILE A 111 11.23 6.81 -7.03
N THR A 112 9.99 7.28 -6.88
CA THR A 112 9.36 8.21 -7.81
C THR A 112 8.43 9.20 -7.12
N THR A 113 7.83 10.09 -7.90
CA THR A 113 6.76 10.98 -7.44
C THR A 113 5.46 10.18 -7.32
N PRO A 114 4.73 10.23 -6.19
CA PRO A 114 3.49 9.49 -6.03
C PRO A 114 2.47 9.81 -7.13
N THR A 115 1.84 8.77 -7.67
CA THR A 115 0.77 8.88 -8.68
C THR A 115 -0.55 8.28 -8.17
N PRO A 116 -1.19 8.84 -7.13
CA PRO A 116 -2.34 8.19 -6.51
C PRO A 116 -3.47 7.90 -7.51
N CYS A 117 -3.93 6.66 -7.47
CA CYS A 117 -4.96 6.08 -8.32
C CYS A 117 -4.64 6.11 -9.82
N ALA A 118 -3.37 6.19 -10.19
CA ALA A 118 -2.91 6.22 -11.58
C ALA A 118 -1.65 5.37 -11.78
N ALA A 119 -1.39 5.01 -13.03
CA ALA A 119 -0.15 4.35 -13.41
C ALA A 119 1.06 5.24 -13.16
N ASN A 120 2.15 4.65 -12.67
CA ASN A 120 3.45 5.30 -12.71
C ASN A 120 3.88 5.48 -14.18
N ALA A 121 4.51 6.61 -14.50
CA ALA A 121 4.92 6.91 -15.87
C ALA A 121 5.92 5.90 -16.45
N GLU A 122 6.69 5.23 -15.58
CA GLU A 122 7.68 4.22 -15.96
C GLU A 122 7.11 2.80 -15.96
N ASP A 123 6.06 2.51 -15.19
CA ASP A 123 5.42 1.19 -15.14
C ASP A 123 3.92 1.28 -14.82
N ALA A 124 3.11 0.91 -15.81
CA ALA A 124 1.65 0.94 -15.71
C ALA A 124 1.04 -0.17 -14.84
N ARG A 125 1.86 -1.02 -14.22
CA ARG A 125 1.39 -2.17 -13.43
C ARG A 125 1.99 -2.23 -12.02
N ALA A 126 2.67 -1.17 -11.60
CA ALA A 126 3.36 -1.11 -10.33
C ALA A 126 2.41 -0.88 -9.14
N SER A 127 2.66 -1.58 -8.03
CA SER A 127 2.20 -1.19 -6.69
C SER A 127 3.18 -0.15 -6.12
N GLN A 128 2.69 0.78 -5.29
CA GLN A 128 3.54 1.83 -4.69
C GLN A 128 3.27 2.08 -3.20
N VAL A 129 4.28 2.50 -2.46
CA VAL A 129 4.25 2.83 -1.03
C VAL A 129 4.67 4.28 -0.86
N THR A 130 3.85 5.11 -0.23
CA THR A 130 4.13 6.54 -0.08
C THR A 130 4.19 6.97 1.37
N PHE A 131 5.17 7.84 1.63
CA PHE A 131 5.43 8.39 2.94
C PHE A 131 4.83 9.79 3.09
N SER A 132 3.94 9.89 4.05
CA SER A 132 3.32 11.13 4.47
C SER A 132 4.21 11.86 5.50
N ALA A 133 4.01 13.17 5.58
CA ALA A 133 4.77 14.07 6.45
C ALA A 133 4.50 13.84 7.92
#